data_AF-A0A1V5YAC9-F1
#
_entry.id   AF-A0A1V5YAC9-F1
#
_cell.length_a   1.000
_cell.length_b   1.000
_cell.length_c   1.000
_cell.angle_alpha   90.00
_cell.angle_beta   90.00
_cell.angle_gamma   90.00
#
_symmetry.space_group_name_H-M   'P 1'
#
loop_
_entity.id
_entity.type
_entity.pdbx_description
1 polymer ?
#
loop_
_entity_poly.entity_id
_entity_poly.type
_entity_poly.pdbx_seq_one_letter_code
_entity_poly.pdbx_strand_id
1 'polypeptide(L)'
;MQQDDRARFEEEYRQWIRLMSLDAACRLSSLPDSEQKRLLASYQEMKGPKHVFRETPSWERIGKLAGERITSFIVVETEAVTFFPSAALAPPGALDYAVAMNRRLFCGDKWYPIISLNSQYIRRSSDRILAFALEHELEMSRIYQEMVSPGKIISPDQKRNIMLSAQENTEKKLTITPEELREDDRLMQDLALCSPLLPKPYAEMALLCYLEENLPRLEGYGRKSSSDEEEAFGRELAAEFSGWKDFTIQTYDLFLREMAANIRDANRGYA
;
A
#
# COMPACT_ATOMS: atom_id res chain seq x y z
N MET A 1 13.59 13.53 -15.14
CA MET A 1 14.53 13.50 -14.00
C MET A 1 15.94 13.43 -14.56
N GLN A 2 16.86 14.32 -14.16
CA GLN A 2 18.26 14.25 -14.61
C GLN A 2 18.90 12.96 -14.07
N GLN A 3 19.82 12.35 -14.81
CA GLN A 3 20.40 11.05 -14.48
C GLN A 3 21.06 11.03 -13.08
N ASP A 4 21.66 12.16 -12.68
CA ASP A 4 22.29 12.33 -11.37
C ASP A 4 21.27 12.37 -10.21
N ASP A 5 20.08 12.93 -10.44
CA ASP A 5 19.01 12.97 -9.43
C ASP A 5 18.44 11.57 -9.16
N ARG A 6 18.31 10.74 -10.21
CA ARG A 6 17.84 9.36 -10.09
C ARG A 6 18.83 8.52 -9.29
N ALA A 7 20.12 8.58 -9.64
CA ALA A 7 21.15 7.78 -8.96
C ALA A 7 21.25 8.13 -7.47
N ARG A 8 21.16 9.42 -7.13
CA ARG A 8 21.12 9.89 -5.75
C ARG A 8 19.91 9.32 -5.00
N PHE A 9 18.71 9.46 -5.58
CA PHE A 9 17.49 8.92 -4.97
C PHE A 9 17.57 7.41 -4.75
N GLU A 10 18.05 6.65 -5.73
CA GLU A 10 18.18 5.20 -5.62
C GLU A 10 19.09 4.79 -4.46
N GLU A 11 20.21 5.50 -4.25
CA GLU A 11 21.11 5.23 -3.14
C GLU A 11 20.51 5.60 -1.79
N GLU A 12 19.90 6.78 -1.67
CA GLU A 12 19.18 7.21 -0.46
C GLU A 12 18.08 6.20 -0.09
N TYR A 13 17.32 5.72 -1.08
CA TYR A 13 16.27 4.74 -0.85
C TYR A 13 16.84 3.37 -0.43
N ARG A 14 17.95 2.91 -1.02
CA ARG A 14 18.63 1.68 -0.57
C ARG A 14 19.10 1.78 0.88
N GLN A 15 19.64 2.93 1.29
CA GLN A 15 20.04 3.17 2.68
C GLN A 15 18.84 3.15 3.63
N TRP A 16 17.75 3.82 3.24
CA TRP A 16 16.51 3.77 4.01
C TRP A 16 15.97 2.34 4.14
N ILE A 17 15.96 1.56 3.06
CA ILE A 17 15.53 0.15 3.08
C ILE A 17 16.39 -0.70 4.03
N ARG A 18 17.71 -0.50 4.07
CA ARG A 18 18.59 -1.20 5.04
C ARG A 18 18.20 -0.84 6.48
N LEU A 19 17.94 0.42 6.77
CA LEU A 19 17.48 0.85 8.10
C LEU A 19 16.14 0.19 8.47
N MET A 20 15.19 0.15 7.54
CA MET A 20 13.87 -0.46 7.78
C MET A 20 13.95 -1.99 7.93
N SER A 21 14.91 -2.63 7.26
CA SER A 21 15.15 -4.07 7.42
C SER A 21 15.60 -4.45 8.84
N LEU A 22 16.31 -3.55 9.52
CA LEU A 22 16.72 -3.72 10.92
C LEU A 22 15.50 -3.65 11.85
N ASP A 23 14.63 -2.65 11.67
CA ASP A 23 13.39 -2.54 12.44
C ASP A 23 12.48 -3.77 12.24
N ALA A 24 12.32 -4.21 11.00
CA ALA A 24 11.57 -5.44 10.70
C ALA A 24 12.20 -6.68 11.35
N ALA A 25 13.54 -6.79 11.34
CA ALA A 25 14.26 -7.89 11.98
C ALA A 25 14.07 -7.89 13.51
N CYS A 26 14.15 -6.72 14.16
CA CYS A 26 13.92 -6.58 15.60
C CYS A 26 12.50 -7.03 16.00
N ARG A 27 11.49 -6.64 15.21
CA ARG A 27 10.10 -7.07 15.43
C ARG A 27 9.94 -8.56 15.24
N LEU A 28 10.48 -9.11 14.15
CA LEU A 28 10.38 -10.54 13.88
C LEU A 28 11.06 -11.35 14.99
N SER A 29 12.22 -10.91 15.47
CA SER A 29 12.98 -11.60 16.52
C SER A 29 12.28 -11.62 17.89
N SER A 30 11.32 -10.71 18.14
CA SER A 30 10.55 -10.71 19.39
C SER A 30 9.34 -11.65 19.37
N LEU A 31 9.01 -12.23 18.21
CA LEU A 31 7.90 -13.17 18.06
C LEU A 31 8.31 -14.60 18.42
N PRO A 32 7.36 -15.48 18.77
CA PRO A 32 7.63 -16.91 18.94
C PRO A 32 8.16 -17.57 17.65
N ASP A 33 9.02 -18.57 17.77
CA ASP A 33 9.65 -19.28 16.64
C ASP A 33 8.68 -19.74 15.54
N SER A 34 7.47 -20.19 15.93
CA SER A 34 6.45 -20.62 14.97
C SER A 34 5.94 -19.46 14.11
N GLU A 35 5.73 -18.29 14.73
CA GLU A 35 5.30 -17.08 14.04
C GLU A 35 6.42 -16.50 13.18
N GLN A 36 7.67 -16.56 13.66
CA GLN A 36 8.84 -16.17 12.88
C GLN A 36 8.93 -16.96 11.57
N LYS A 37 8.86 -18.29 11.66
CA LYS A 37 8.91 -19.19 10.50
C LYS A 37 7.75 -18.92 9.53
N ARG A 38 6.54 -18.72 10.05
CA ARG A 38 5.35 -18.39 9.25
C ARG A 38 5.56 -17.09 8.48
N LEU A 39 5.97 -16.02 9.14
CA LEU A 39 6.18 -14.72 8.50
C LEU A 39 7.33 -14.75 7.49
N LEU A 40 8.45 -15.39 7.81
CA LEU A 40 9.56 -15.57 6.87
C LEU A 40 9.12 -16.31 5.60
N ALA A 41 8.28 -17.35 5.72
CA ALA A 41 7.73 -18.05 4.57
C ALA A 41 6.85 -17.11 3.72
N SER A 42 5.96 -16.33 4.34
CA SER A 42 5.14 -15.34 3.63
C SER A 42 5.98 -14.28 2.92
N TYR A 43 7.05 -13.79 3.54
CA TYR A 43 8.00 -12.88 2.89
C TYR A 43 8.65 -13.49 1.64
N GLN A 44 9.06 -14.76 1.69
CA GLN A 44 9.65 -15.44 0.54
C GLN A 44 8.64 -15.64 -0.59
N GLU A 45 7.39 -16.00 -0.27
CA GLU A 45 6.33 -16.12 -1.27
C GLU A 45 6.06 -14.79 -1.96
N MET A 46 6.00 -13.69 -1.20
CA MET A 46 5.79 -12.34 -1.70
C MET A 46 6.94 -11.79 -2.57
N LYS A 47 8.09 -12.48 -2.67
CA LYS A 47 9.12 -12.17 -3.68
C LYS A 47 8.59 -12.28 -5.10
N GLY A 48 7.60 -13.14 -5.34
CA GLY A 48 6.83 -13.11 -6.58
C GLY A 48 5.75 -12.04 -6.47
N PRO A 49 5.81 -10.92 -7.21
CA PRO A 49 4.86 -9.81 -7.05
C PRO A 49 3.39 -10.22 -7.25
N LYS A 50 3.18 -11.27 -8.04
CA LYS A 50 1.88 -11.89 -8.31
C LYS A 50 1.21 -12.52 -7.09
N HIS A 51 1.99 -12.90 -6.08
CA HIS A 51 1.50 -13.54 -4.86
C HIS A 51 1.17 -12.54 -3.75
N VAL A 52 1.46 -11.25 -3.95
CA VAL A 52 1.19 -10.22 -2.94
C VAL A 52 -0.30 -9.97 -2.77
N PHE A 53 -1.04 -9.98 -3.89
CA PHE A 53 -2.47 -9.70 -3.92
C PHE A 53 -3.26 -10.87 -4.49
N ARG A 54 -4.47 -11.04 -3.95
CA ARG A 54 -5.42 -12.04 -4.41
C ARG A 54 -6.82 -11.44 -4.44
N GLU A 55 -7.72 -12.14 -5.13
CA GLU A 55 -9.13 -11.80 -5.10
C GLU A 55 -9.69 -11.90 -3.66
N THR A 56 -10.62 -10.99 -3.32
CA THR A 56 -11.18 -10.92 -1.97
C THR A 56 -12.29 -11.97 -1.79
N PRO A 57 -12.13 -12.98 -0.92
CA PRO A 57 -13.26 -13.81 -0.49
C PRO A 57 -14.29 -13.04 0.33
N SER A 58 -13.91 -11.86 0.87
CA SER A 58 -14.73 -11.04 1.77
C SER A 58 -15.65 -10.05 1.03
N TRP A 59 -15.89 -10.26 -0.26
CA TRP A 59 -16.65 -9.32 -1.12
C TRP A 59 -18.04 -9.01 -0.57
N GLU A 60 -18.76 -9.99 -0.03
CA GLU A 60 -20.11 -9.79 0.50
C GLU A 60 -20.14 -8.72 1.61
N ARG A 61 -19.22 -8.84 2.57
CA ARG A 61 -19.10 -7.89 3.68
C ARG A 61 -18.67 -6.51 3.19
N ILE A 62 -17.66 -6.46 2.32
CA ILE A 62 -17.15 -5.20 1.75
C ILE A 62 -18.24 -4.49 0.94
N GLY A 63 -18.93 -5.22 0.07
CA GLY A 63 -20.02 -4.71 -0.77
C GLY A 63 -21.16 -4.13 0.05
N LYS A 64 -21.56 -4.82 1.14
CA LYS A 64 -22.59 -4.34 2.05
C LYS A 64 -22.20 -3.01 2.73
N LEU A 65 -20.94 -2.85 3.13
CA LEU A 65 -20.48 -1.68 3.89
C LEU A 65 -20.16 -0.47 2.99
N ALA A 66 -19.55 -0.71 1.83
CA ALA A 66 -19.16 0.36 0.90
C ALA A 66 -20.28 0.78 -0.06
N GLY A 67 -21.35 -0.02 -0.18
CA GLY A 67 -22.49 0.24 -1.05
C GLY A 67 -22.12 0.19 -2.55
N GLU A 68 -22.95 0.78 -3.40
CA GLU A 68 -22.82 0.63 -4.87
C GLU A 68 -21.51 1.18 -5.45
N ARG A 69 -20.89 2.20 -4.80
CA ARG A 69 -19.67 2.84 -5.31
C ARG A 69 -18.53 1.85 -5.51
N ILE A 70 -18.40 0.86 -4.62
CA ILE A 70 -17.32 -0.13 -4.64
C ILE A 70 -17.39 -1.06 -5.86
N THR A 71 -18.56 -1.20 -6.48
CA THR A 71 -18.76 -2.09 -7.65
C THR A 71 -17.94 -1.63 -8.86
N SER A 72 -17.53 -0.36 -8.86
CA SER A 72 -16.71 0.24 -9.90
C SER A 72 -15.20 0.18 -9.62
N PHE A 73 -14.80 -0.48 -8.53
CA PHE A 73 -13.42 -0.70 -8.10
C PHE A 73 -13.07 -2.19 -8.15
N ILE A 74 -11.84 -2.48 -8.54
CA ILE A 74 -11.24 -3.80 -8.33
C ILE A 74 -10.86 -3.87 -6.85
N VAL A 75 -11.37 -4.84 -6.11
CA VAL A 75 -11.02 -5.03 -4.71
C VAL A 75 -10.19 -6.30 -4.54
N VAL A 76 -9.03 -6.15 -3.91
CA VAL A 76 -8.07 -7.24 -3.68
C VAL A 76 -7.69 -7.31 -2.21
N GLU A 77 -7.28 -8.48 -1.78
CA GLU A 77 -6.74 -8.72 -0.45
C GLU A 77 -5.23 -8.95 -0.49
N THR A 78 -4.56 -8.59 0.60
CA THR A 78 -3.19 -8.98 0.89
C THR A 78 -3.04 -9.43 2.34
N GLU A 79 -2.07 -10.28 2.63
CA GLU A 79 -1.66 -10.55 4.02
C GLU A 79 -0.72 -9.47 4.56
N ALA A 80 -0.15 -8.63 3.70
CA ALA A 80 0.87 -7.67 4.09
C ALA A 80 0.29 -6.38 4.66
N VAL A 81 1.11 -5.70 5.45
CA VAL A 81 0.95 -4.29 5.81
C VAL A 81 1.97 -3.50 5.01
N THR A 82 1.51 -2.43 4.36
CA THR A 82 2.40 -1.56 3.61
C THR A 82 3.05 -0.54 4.54
N PHE A 83 4.33 -0.25 4.36
CA PHE A 83 5.02 0.81 5.10
C PHE A 83 5.66 1.84 4.16
N PHE A 84 5.74 3.08 4.63
CA PHE A 84 6.35 4.21 3.93
C PHE A 84 6.85 5.28 4.92
N PRO A 85 7.75 6.18 4.49
CA PRO A 85 8.20 7.28 5.35
C PRO A 85 7.01 8.09 5.86
N SER A 86 7.03 8.44 7.15
CA SER A 86 5.91 9.15 7.76
C SER A 86 5.66 10.50 7.09
N ALA A 87 4.40 10.78 6.75
CA ALA A 87 3.99 12.07 6.21
C ALA A 87 3.78 13.14 7.29
N ALA A 88 3.66 12.72 8.55
CA ALA A 88 3.32 13.58 9.68
C ALA A 88 4.48 13.82 10.66
N LEU A 89 5.41 12.87 10.78
CA LEU A 89 6.52 12.92 11.74
C LEU A 89 7.85 13.25 11.06
N ALA A 90 8.52 14.27 11.60
CA ALA A 90 9.78 14.80 11.08
C ALA A 90 11.08 14.00 11.35
N PRO A 91 11.19 13.07 12.34
CA PRO A 91 12.45 12.36 12.53
C PRO A 91 12.75 11.39 11.37
N PRO A 92 14.03 11.28 10.93
CA PRO A 92 14.44 10.25 9.99
C PRO A 92 14.11 8.86 10.56
N GLY A 93 13.36 8.06 9.81
CA GLY A 93 13.02 6.67 10.19
C GLY A 93 11.63 6.49 10.81
N ALA A 94 10.84 7.55 11.01
CA ALA A 94 9.42 7.39 11.36
C ALA A 94 8.66 6.74 10.18
N LEU A 95 7.85 5.72 10.49
CA LEU A 95 7.08 4.95 9.52
C LEU A 95 5.59 5.17 9.72
N ASP A 96 4.89 5.37 8.60
CA ASP A 96 3.46 5.17 8.55
C ASP A 96 3.17 3.77 7.99
N TYR A 97 2.15 3.12 8.54
CA TYR A 97 1.65 1.82 8.09
C TYR A 97 0.29 2.00 7.43
N ALA A 98 0.03 1.19 6.42
CA ALA A 98 -1.25 1.15 5.75
C ALA A 98 -1.73 -0.29 5.61
N VAL A 99 -2.95 -0.50 6.09
CA VAL A 99 -3.74 -1.73 5.93
C VAL A 99 -4.67 -1.66 4.72
N ALA A 100 -4.81 -0.49 4.12
CA ALA A 100 -5.58 -0.24 2.91
C ALA A 100 -4.75 0.60 1.93
N MET A 101 -4.96 0.42 0.63
CA MET A 101 -4.36 1.28 -0.37
C MET A 101 -5.29 1.41 -1.58
N ASN A 102 -5.61 2.65 -1.95
CA ASN A 102 -6.30 2.99 -3.19
C ASN A 102 -5.32 3.45 -4.28
N ARG A 103 -5.36 2.82 -5.45
CA ARG A 103 -4.57 3.22 -6.62
C ARG A 103 -5.42 3.25 -7.87
N ARG A 104 -5.14 4.21 -8.75
CA ARG A 104 -5.68 4.27 -10.12
C ARG A 104 -4.53 4.00 -11.08
N LEU A 105 -4.51 2.82 -11.70
CA LEU A 105 -3.44 2.40 -12.59
C LEU A 105 -3.86 2.57 -14.05
N PHE A 106 -2.93 2.98 -14.91
CA PHE A 106 -3.14 3.06 -16.36
C PHE A 106 -2.55 1.82 -17.03
N CYS A 107 -3.38 1.05 -17.75
CA CYS A 107 -2.97 -0.17 -18.44
C CYS A 107 -3.84 -0.35 -19.69
N GLY A 108 -3.28 -0.78 -20.82
CA GLY A 108 -4.06 -1.04 -22.04
C GLY A 108 -5.02 0.10 -22.43
N ASP A 109 -4.55 1.34 -22.35
CA ASP A 109 -5.28 2.57 -22.68
C ASP A 109 -6.54 2.85 -21.84
N LYS A 110 -6.62 2.23 -20.65
CA LYS A 110 -7.71 2.43 -19.69
C LYS A 110 -7.15 2.65 -18.28
N TRP A 111 -7.92 3.36 -17.48
CA TRP A 111 -7.70 3.55 -16.05
C TRP A 111 -8.44 2.49 -15.24
N TYR A 112 -7.74 1.85 -14.32
CA TYR A 112 -8.25 0.82 -13.44
C TYR A 112 -8.14 1.28 -11.98
N PRO A 113 -9.27 1.58 -11.32
CA PRO A 113 -9.27 1.88 -9.90
C PRO A 113 -9.23 0.58 -9.08
N ILE A 114 -8.26 0.49 -8.17
CA ILE A 114 -8.01 -0.68 -7.33
C ILE A 114 -7.95 -0.26 -5.88
N ILE A 115 -8.63 -1.00 -5.01
CA ILE A 115 -8.50 -0.91 -3.55
C ILE A 115 -7.95 -2.23 -3.04
N SER A 116 -6.81 -2.20 -2.37
CA SER A 116 -6.27 -3.35 -1.66
C SER A 116 -6.50 -3.21 -0.17
N LEU A 117 -6.87 -4.29 0.51
CA LEU A 117 -7.10 -4.35 1.95
C LEU A 117 -6.34 -5.51 2.58
N ASN A 118 -5.85 -5.31 3.80
CA ASN A 118 -5.26 -6.38 4.59
C ASN A 118 -6.36 -7.37 5.02
N SER A 119 -6.14 -8.66 4.81
CA SER A 119 -7.14 -9.70 5.05
C SER A 119 -7.50 -9.83 6.54
N GLN A 120 -6.52 -9.65 7.43
CA GLN A 120 -6.74 -9.67 8.87
C GLN A 120 -7.43 -8.39 9.35
N TYR A 121 -7.14 -7.24 8.72
CA TYR A 121 -7.86 -6.01 8.99
C TYR A 121 -9.35 -6.16 8.65
N ILE A 122 -9.68 -6.70 7.48
CA ILE A 122 -11.07 -7.01 7.13
C ILE A 122 -11.69 -7.91 8.21
N ARG A 123 -11.03 -9.02 8.57
CA ARG A 123 -11.59 -9.98 9.54
C ARG A 123 -11.77 -9.42 10.95
N ARG A 124 -10.81 -8.65 11.45
CA ARG A 124 -10.74 -8.24 12.87
C ARG A 124 -11.42 -6.90 13.15
N SER A 125 -11.54 -6.02 12.16
CA SER A 125 -12.22 -4.73 12.33
C SER A 125 -13.71 -4.92 12.57
N SER A 126 -14.30 -4.04 13.38
CA SER A 126 -15.75 -3.93 13.45
C SER A 126 -16.32 -3.41 12.13
N ASP A 127 -17.60 -3.65 11.85
CA ASP A 127 -18.25 -3.16 10.62
C ASP A 127 -18.18 -1.63 10.49
N ARG A 128 -18.18 -0.90 11.62
CA ARG A 128 -18.09 0.56 11.63
C ARG A 128 -16.68 1.03 11.25
N ILE A 129 -15.65 0.39 11.78
CA ILE A 129 -14.25 0.69 11.43
C ILE A 129 -13.96 0.31 9.97
N LEU A 130 -14.42 -0.86 9.52
CA LEU A 130 -14.24 -1.27 8.14
C LEU A 130 -14.97 -0.34 7.16
N ALA A 131 -16.20 0.08 7.48
CA ALA A 131 -16.92 1.07 6.69
C ALA A 131 -16.20 2.42 6.65
N PHE A 132 -15.60 2.83 7.78
CA PHE A 132 -14.77 4.03 7.85
C PHE A 132 -13.56 3.96 6.92
N ALA A 133 -12.76 2.89 7.00
CA ALA A 133 -11.61 2.72 6.11
C ALA A 133 -12.01 2.67 4.63
N LEU A 134 -13.08 1.95 4.29
CA LEU A 134 -13.59 1.87 2.93
C LEU A 134 -14.04 3.24 2.41
N GLU A 135 -14.81 4.00 3.19
CA GLU A 135 -15.23 5.33 2.79
C GLU A 135 -14.05 6.30 2.68
N HIS A 136 -13.06 6.21 3.57
CA HIS A 136 -11.84 7.00 3.48
C HIS A 136 -11.11 6.75 2.15
N GLU A 137 -10.90 5.48 1.77
CA GLU A 137 -10.26 5.14 0.50
C GLU A 137 -11.08 5.61 -0.71
N LEU A 138 -12.42 5.51 -0.65
CA LEU A 138 -13.32 5.97 -1.71
C LEU A 138 -13.31 7.51 -1.84
N GLU A 139 -13.24 8.22 -0.72
CA GLU A 139 -13.18 9.68 -0.67
C GLU A 139 -11.81 10.20 -1.16
N MET A 140 -10.72 9.56 -0.73
CA MET A 140 -9.38 9.83 -1.28
C MET A 140 -9.36 9.65 -2.79
N SER A 141 -10.01 8.61 -3.33
CA SER A 141 -10.15 8.41 -4.78
C SER A 141 -10.87 9.56 -5.47
N ARG A 142 -12.00 10.01 -4.90
CA ARG A 142 -12.79 11.13 -5.43
C ARG A 142 -11.96 12.41 -5.47
N ILE A 143 -11.30 12.73 -4.36
CA ILE A 143 -10.48 13.95 -4.25
C ILE A 143 -9.30 13.90 -5.22
N TYR A 144 -8.61 12.76 -5.34
CA TYR A 144 -7.54 12.64 -6.33
C TYR A 144 -8.05 12.79 -7.77
N GLN A 145 -9.21 12.23 -8.12
CA GLN A 145 -9.80 12.42 -9.44
C GLN A 145 -10.13 13.89 -9.72
N GLU A 146 -10.62 14.63 -8.72
CA GLU A 146 -10.93 16.06 -8.85
C GLU A 146 -9.67 16.93 -8.95
N MET A 147 -8.57 16.51 -8.31
CA MET A 147 -7.33 17.28 -8.27
C MET A 147 -6.36 16.96 -9.40
N VAL A 148 -6.45 15.79 -10.02
CA VAL A 148 -5.68 15.42 -11.20
C VAL A 148 -6.26 16.16 -12.40
N SER A 149 -5.86 17.42 -12.54
CA SER A 149 -5.83 18.10 -13.82
C SER A 149 -4.45 17.87 -14.45
N PRO A 150 -4.36 17.66 -15.78
CA PRO A 150 -3.09 17.52 -16.47
C PRO A 150 -2.12 18.66 -16.09
N GLY A 151 -0.91 18.31 -15.64
CA GLY A 151 0.15 19.27 -15.30
C GLY A 151 0.17 19.80 -13.86
N LYS A 152 -0.73 19.38 -12.98
CA LYS A 152 -0.72 19.81 -11.57
C LYS A 152 0.05 18.84 -10.67
N ILE A 153 1.30 19.18 -10.34
CA ILE A 153 2.07 18.44 -9.33
C ILE A 153 1.49 18.77 -7.95
N ILE A 154 0.88 17.78 -7.28
CA ILE A 154 0.39 17.92 -5.91
C ILE A 154 1.59 17.95 -4.96
N SER A 155 1.82 19.07 -4.29
CA SER A 155 2.90 19.21 -3.30
C SER A 155 2.67 18.29 -2.08
N PRO A 156 3.71 17.95 -1.31
CA PRO A 156 3.56 17.19 -0.07
C PRO A 156 2.54 17.81 0.91
N ASP A 157 2.55 19.14 1.07
CA ASP A 157 1.58 19.85 1.93
C ASP A 157 0.15 19.74 1.41
N GLN A 158 -0.04 19.81 0.08
CA GLN A 158 -1.34 19.58 -0.53
C GLN A 158 -1.82 18.14 -0.30
N LYS A 159 -0.92 17.14 -0.43
CA LYS A 159 -1.26 15.74 -0.10
C LYS A 159 -1.69 15.59 1.35
N ARG A 160 -0.99 16.23 2.29
CA ARG A 160 -1.37 16.22 3.71
C ARG A 160 -2.75 16.84 3.94
N ASN A 161 -3.03 18.00 3.33
CA ASN A 161 -4.33 18.66 3.46
C ASN A 161 -5.47 17.82 2.88
N ILE A 162 -5.22 17.10 1.77
CA ILE A 162 -6.17 16.15 1.18
C ILE A 162 -6.48 15.03 2.16
N MET A 163 -5.45 14.40 2.73
CA MET A 163 -5.61 13.31 3.69
C MET A 163 -6.43 13.73 4.91
N LEU A 164 -6.10 14.90 5.49
CA LEU A 164 -6.84 15.45 6.63
C LEU A 164 -8.29 15.76 6.26
N SER A 165 -8.54 16.37 5.09
CA SER A 165 -9.90 16.67 4.64
C SER A 165 -10.72 15.41 4.37
N ALA A 166 -10.13 14.37 3.78
CA ALA A 166 -10.81 13.10 3.54
C ALA A 166 -11.18 12.41 4.85
N GLN A 167 -10.25 12.42 5.81
CA GLN A 167 -10.48 11.90 7.16
C GLN A 167 -11.63 12.65 7.84
N GLU A 168 -11.57 13.99 7.93
CA GLU A 168 -12.62 14.80 8.56
C GLU A 168 -14.00 14.58 7.91
N ASN A 169 -14.06 14.50 6.58
CA ASN A 169 -15.31 14.26 5.86
C ASN A 169 -15.88 12.89 6.21
N THR A 170 -15.02 11.87 6.27
CA THR A 170 -15.41 10.49 6.55
C THR A 170 -15.87 10.33 8.00
N GLU A 171 -15.14 10.89 8.96
CA GLU A 171 -15.50 10.91 10.38
C GLU A 171 -16.88 11.54 10.59
N LYS A 172 -17.12 12.71 9.97
CA LYS A 172 -18.41 13.41 10.03
C LYS A 172 -19.52 12.59 9.38
N LYS A 173 -19.27 12.01 8.19
CA LYS A 173 -20.28 11.25 7.43
C LYS A 173 -20.75 10.01 8.17
N LEU A 174 -19.82 9.28 8.80
CA LEU A 174 -20.12 8.01 9.47
C LEU A 174 -20.34 8.16 10.98
N THR A 175 -20.20 9.38 11.51
CA THR A 175 -20.31 9.67 12.94
C THR A 175 -19.41 8.74 13.75
N ILE A 176 -18.13 8.67 13.36
CA ILE A 176 -17.13 7.84 14.03
C ILE A 176 -16.69 8.52 15.32
N THR A 177 -16.60 7.74 16.39
CA THR A 177 -16.21 8.22 17.71
C THR A 177 -14.69 8.20 17.91
N PRO A 178 -14.16 9.00 18.84
CA PRO A 178 -12.73 8.94 19.19
C PRO A 178 -12.29 7.56 19.71
N GLU A 179 -13.15 6.84 20.43
CA GLU A 179 -12.88 5.48 20.90
C GLU A 179 -12.71 4.50 19.73
N GLU A 180 -13.55 4.64 18.70
CA GLU A 180 -13.47 3.85 17.46
C GLU A 180 -12.16 4.13 16.69
N LEU A 181 -11.73 5.39 16.57
CA LEU A 181 -10.44 5.70 15.95
C LEU A 181 -9.26 5.10 16.73
N ARG A 182 -9.33 5.09 18.06
CA ARG A 182 -8.30 4.42 18.88
C ARG A 182 -8.31 2.90 18.71
N GLU A 183 -9.47 2.29 18.47
CA GLU A 183 -9.57 0.87 18.15
C GLU A 183 -8.93 0.57 16.79
N ASP A 184 -9.19 1.41 15.79
CA ASP A 184 -8.59 1.32 14.46
C ASP A 184 -7.06 1.42 14.51
N ASP A 185 -6.54 2.44 15.20
CA ASP A 185 -5.09 2.65 15.39
C ASP A 185 -4.42 1.45 16.06
N ARG A 186 -5.04 0.91 17.13
CA ARG A 186 -4.53 -0.28 17.81
C ARG A 186 -4.52 -1.49 16.90
N LEU A 187 -5.57 -1.70 16.12
CA LEU A 187 -5.64 -2.81 15.17
C LEU A 187 -4.55 -2.68 14.10
N MET A 188 -4.35 -1.49 13.54
CA MET A 188 -3.29 -1.24 12.55
C MET A 188 -1.89 -1.52 13.13
N GLN A 189 -1.63 -1.05 14.36
CA GLN A 189 -0.37 -1.30 15.06
C GLN A 189 -0.14 -2.80 15.32
N ASP A 190 -1.16 -3.51 15.82
CA ASP A 190 -1.11 -4.96 16.02
C ASP A 190 -0.76 -5.68 14.72
N LEU A 191 -1.42 -5.30 13.61
CA LEU A 191 -1.18 -5.92 12.31
C LEU A 191 0.22 -5.64 11.79
N ALA A 192 0.75 -4.43 11.99
CA ALA A 192 2.12 -4.08 11.63
C ALA A 192 3.18 -4.88 12.41
N LEU A 193 2.81 -5.49 13.55
CA LEU A 193 3.70 -6.36 14.33
C LEU A 193 3.62 -7.83 13.90
N CYS A 194 2.47 -8.30 13.39
CA CYS A 194 2.21 -9.73 13.13
C CYS A 194 1.97 -10.10 11.66
N SER A 195 2.10 -9.13 10.75
CA SER A 195 1.95 -9.29 9.29
C SER A 195 3.27 -9.04 8.55
N PRO A 196 3.46 -9.60 7.34
CA PRO A 196 4.57 -9.22 6.48
C PRO A 196 4.53 -7.73 6.15
N LEU A 197 5.68 -7.05 6.20
CA LEU A 197 5.82 -5.64 5.87
C LEU A 197 6.31 -5.46 4.42
N LEU A 198 5.58 -4.69 3.62
CA LEU A 198 5.97 -4.38 2.25
C LEU A 198 6.30 -2.89 2.08
N PRO A 199 7.46 -2.54 1.49
CA PRO A 199 7.70 -1.18 1.08
C PRO A 199 6.63 -0.75 0.07
N LYS A 200 6.05 0.43 0.26
CA LYS A 200 4.97 0.94 -0.61
C LYS A 200 5.26 0.87 -2.11
N PRO A 201 6.44 1.25 -2.62
CA PRO A 201 6.74 1.10 -4.05
C PRO A 201 6.62 -0.35 -4.54
N TYR A 202 7.02 -1.34 -3.73
CA TYR A 202 6.89 -2.75 -4.06
C TYR A 202 5.44 -3.22 -4.08
N ALA A 203 4.63 -2.78 -3.11
CA ALA A 203 3.20 -3.05 -3.09
C ALA A 203 2.47 -2.44 -4.32
N GLU A 204 2.82 -1.21 -4.71
CA GLU A 204 2.25 -0.55 -5.90
C GLU A 204 2.63 -1.27 -7.21
N MET A 205 3.90 -1.67 -7.34
CA MET A 205 4.36 -2.47 -8.49
C MET A 205 3.69 -3.85 -8.54
N ALA A 206 3.49 -4.49 -7.38
CA ALA A 206 2.79 -5.75 -7.29
C ALA A 206 1.30 -5.64 -7.68
N LEU A 207 0.64 -4.52 -7.37
CA LEU A 207 -0.72 -4.24 -7.86
C LEU A 207 -0.76 -4.15 -9.40
N LEU A 208 0.24 -3.49 -10.00
CA LEU A 208 0.33 -3.44 -11.46
C LEU A 208 0.50 -4.84 -12.06
N CYS A 209 1.39 -5.66 -11.49
CA CYS A 209 1.56 -7.04 -11.94
C CYS A 209 0.27 -7.86 -11.79
N TYR A 210 -0.48 -7.68 -10.70
CA TYR A 210 -1.78 -8.30 -10.51
C TYR A 210 -2.78 -7.87 -11.58
N LEU A 211 -2.85 -6.57 -11.89
CA LEU A 211 -3.73 -6.04 -12.93
C LEU A 211 -3.39 -6.62 -14.30
N GLU A 212 -2.12 -6.61 -14.69
CA GLU A 212 -1.65 -7.10 -15.99
C GLU A 212 -1.99 -8.59 -16.20
N GLU A 213 -1.75 -9.42 -15.18
CA GLU A 213 -2.02 -10.86 -15.25
C GLU A 213 -3.52 -11.18 -15.34
N ASN A 214 -4.35 -10.30 -14.79
CA ASN A 214 -5.79 -10.52 -14.66
C ASN A 214 -6.62 -9.62 -15.57
N LEU A 215 -5.96 -8.89 -16.48
CA LEU A 215 -6.60 -7.91 -17.35
C LEU A 215 -7.81 -8.45 -18.10
N PRO A 216 -7.79 -9.68 -18.68
CA PRO A 216 -8.96 -10.21 -19.38
C PRO A 216 -10.22 -10.31 -18.51
N ARG A 217 -10.08 -10.63 -17.21
CA ARG A 217 -11.24 -10.70 -16.30
C ARG A 217 -11.63 -9.32 -15.75
N LEU A 218 -10.67 -8.41 -15.68
CA LEU A 218 -10.84 -7.09 -15.06
C LEU A 218 -11.24 -6.00 -16.07
N GLU A 219 -11.37 -6.33 -17.35
CA GLU A 219 -11.65 -5.36 -18.42
C GLU A 219 -12.87 -4.49 -18.14
N GLY A 220 -13.92 -5.04 -17.53
CA GLY A 220 -15.16 -4.33 -17.18
C GLY A 220 -14.98 -3.19 -16.17
N TYR A 221 -13.87 -3.19 -15.41
CA TYR A 221 -13.53 -2.10 -14.48
C TYR A 221 -12.76 -0.95 -15.14
N GLY A 222 -12.23 -1.18 -16.34
CA GLY A 222 -11.41 -0.21 -17.06
C GLY A 222 -12.21 0.96 -17.60
N ARG A 223 -11.78 2.18 -17.28
CA ARG A 223 -12.40 3.43 -17.76
C ARG A 223 -11.50 4.11 -18.77
N LYS A 224 -12.08 4.54 -19.89
CA LYS A 224 -11.36 5.40 -20.84
C LYS A 224 -11.05 6.75 -20.19
N SER A 225 -9.96 7.37 -20.61
CA SER A 225 -9.70 8.77 -20.30
C SER A 225 -10.83 9.66 -20.82
N SER A 226 -11.08 10.73 -20.09
CA SER A 226 -12.07 11.77 -20.43
C SER A 226 -11.51 12.82 -21.38
N SER A 227 -10.19 12.92 -21.52
CA SER A 227 -9.50 13.77 -22.50
C SER A 227 -8.18 13.17 -22.97
N ASP A 228 -7.64 13.71 -24.07
CA ASP A 228 -6.34 13.31 -24.62
C ASP A 228 -5.19 13.62 -23.64
N GLU A 229 -5.30 14.70 -22.86
CA GLU A 229 -4.30 15.05 -21.85
C GLU A 229 -4.28 14.07 -20.68
N GLU A 230 -5.46 13.59 -20.23
CA GLU A 230 -5.52 12.54 -19.21
C GLU A 230 -4.92 11.23 -19.73
N GLU A 231 -5.15 10.89 -21.00
CA GLU A 231 -4.53 9.73 -21.63
C GLU A 231 -3.01 9.86 -21.73
N ALA A 232 -2.50 11.00 -22.19
CA ALA A 232 -1.06 11.26 -22.26
C ALA A 232 -0.41 11.13 -20.88
N PHE A 233 -1.03 11.72 -19.85
CA PHE A 233 -0.58 11.59 -18.47
C PHE A 233 -0.57 10.13 -17.99
N GLY A 234 -1.61 9.35 -18.32
CA GLY A 234 -1.67 7.92 -18.00
C GLY A 234 -0.54 7.12 -18.66
N ARG A 235 -0.25 7.40 -19.93
CA ARG A 235 0.86 6.76 -20.67
C ARG A 235 2.22 7.10 -20.06
N GLU A 236 2.44 8.37 -19.70
CA GLU A 236 3.67 8.80 -19.01
C GLU A 236 3.85 8.12 -17.65
N LEU A 237 2.79 8.08 -16.84
CA LEU A 237 2.81 7.44 -15.53
C LEU A 237 3.08 5.94 -15.64
N ALA A 238 2.46 5.25 -16.59
CA ALA A 238 2.69 3.82 -16.83
C ALA A 238 4.14 3.54 -17.28
N ALA A 239 4.71 4.40 -18.13
CA ALA A 239 6.10 4.31 -18.54
C ALA A 239 7.06 4.54 -17.37
N GLU A 240 6.79 5.54 -16.53
CA GLU A 240 7.57 5.80 -15.31
C GLU A 240 7.52 4.61 -14.36
N PHE A 241 6.32 4.11 -14.03
CA PHE A 241 6.12 2.93 -13.17
C PHE A 241 6.92 1.72 -13.68
N SER A 242 6.84 1.45 -14.99
CA SER A 242 7.58 0.35 -15.62
C SER A 242 9.09 0.55 -15.49
N GLY A 243 9.58 1.79 -15.64
CA GLY A 243 11.00 2.14 -15.49
C GLY A 243 11.56 2.00 -14.07
N TRP A 244 10.70 1.87 -13.06
CA TRP A 244 11.10 1.62 -11.66
C TRP A 244 11.01 0.14 -11.24
N LYS A 245 10.39 -0.73 -12.06
CA LYS A 245 10.09 -2.12 -11.71
C LYS A 245 11.30 -2.90 -11.19
N ASP A 246 12.40 -2.88 -11.93
CA ASP A 246 13.61 -3.63 -11.55
C ASP A 246 14.21 -3.11 -10.24
N PHE A 247 14.28 -1.78 -10.08
CA PHE A 247 14.77 -1.15 -8.86
C PHE A 247 13.92 -1.54 -7.65
N THR A 248 12.60 -1.53 -7.80
CA THR A 248 11.64 -1.91 -6.76
C THR A 248 11.77 -3.39 -6.37
N ILE A 249 11.97 -4.29 -7.33
CA ILE A 249 12.23 -5.72 -7.05
C ILE A 249 13.56 -5.90 -6.31
N GLN A 250 14.63 -5.26 -6.80
CA GLN A 250 15.96 -5.34 -6.19
C GLN A 250 15.98 -4.80 -4.75
N THR A 251 15.25 -3.72 -4.48
CA THR A 251 15.17 -3.12 -3.15
C THR A 251 14.35 -3.97 -2.20
N TYR A 252 13.31 -4.68 -2.66
CA TYR A 252 12.63 -5.67 -1.83
C TYR A 252 13.51 -6.89 -1.53
N ASP A 253 14.28 -7.38 -2.50
CA ASP A 253 15.24 -8.46 -2.23
C ASP A 253 16.35 -8.02 -1.25
N LEU A 254 16.83 -6.77 -1.38
CA LEU A 254 17.72 -6.15 -0.39
C LEU A 254 17.07 -6.13 1.00
N PHE A 255 15.83 -5.65 1.12
CA PHE A 255 15.09 -5.62 2.39
C PHE A 255 15.07 -7.00 3.06
N LEU A 256 14.71 -8.05 2.31
CA LEU A 256 14.62 -9.41 2.84
C LEU A 256 15.99 -9.98 3.24
N ARG A 257 17.02 -9.73 2.43
CA ARG A 257 18.38 -10.20 2.69
C ARG A 257 18.97 -9.56 3.95
N GLU A 258 18.81 -8.26 4.10
CA GLU A 258 19.29 -7.50 5.25
C GLU A 258 18.50 -7.86 6.51
N MET A 259 17.18 -8.01 6.42
CA MET A 259 16.35 -8.49 7.53
C MET A 259 16.82 -9.87 8.03
N ALA A 260 17.04 -10.82 7.11
CA ALA A 260 17.53 -12.15 7.46
C ALA A 260 18.95 -12.12 8.05
N ALA A 261 19.81 -11.21 7.60
CA ALA A 261 21.14 -11.01 8.18
C ALA A 261 21.04 -10.51 9.64
N ASN A 262 20.25 -9.47 9.88
CA ASN A 262 20.04 -8.88 11.21
C ASN A 262 19.48 -9.90 12.22
N ILE A 263 18.54 -10.77 11.82
CA ILE A 263 18.02 -11.84 12.69
C ILE A 263 19.12 -12.84 13.07
N ARG A 264 19.95 -13.24 12.11
CA ARG A 264 21.06 -14.18 12.38
C ARG A 264 22.09 -13.58 13.32
N ASP A 265 22.42 -12.30 13.14
CA ASP A 265 23.41 -11.63 13.99
C ASP A 265 22.88 -11.40 15.41
N ALA A 266 21.59 -11.06 15.56
CA ALA A 266 20.95 -10.98 16.87
C ALA A 266 21.02 -12.32 17.63
N ASN A 267 20.79 -13.44 16.94
CA ASN A 267 20.83 -14.77 17.55
C ASN A 267 22.26 -15.26 17.88
N ARG A 268 23.30 -14.72 17.22
CA ARG A 268 24.71 -15.04 17.53
C ARG A 268 25.18 -14.45 18.85
N GLY A 269 24.58 -13.35 19.32
CA GLY A 269 24.93 -12.73 20.60
C GLY A 269 24.50 -13.51 21.85
N TYR A 270 23.68 -14.55 21.67
CA TYR A 270 23.14 -15.39 22.76
C TYR A 270 23.61 -16.85 22.72
N ALA A 271 24.50 -17.21 21.79
CA ALA A 271 25.11 -18.54 21.66
C ALA A 271 26.53 -18.56 22.23
#